data_AF-A0A960V642-F1
#
_entry.id   AF-A0A960V642-F1
#
_cell.length_a   1.000
_cell.length_b   1.000
_cell.length_c   1.000
_cell.angle_alpha   90.00
_cell.angle_beta   90.00
_cell.angle_gamma   90.00
#
_symmetry.space_group_name_H-M   'P 1'
#
loop_
_entity.id
_entity.type
_entity.pdbx_description
1 polymer ?
#
loop_
_entity_poly.entity_id
_entity_poly.type
_entity_poly.pdbx_seq_one_letter_code
_entity_poly.pdbx_strand_id
1 'polypeptide(L)'
;MKIVYYVSGHGFGHISRSYPIIQEFLNRKVEVFLVTERKGFLDSIPENLFIREVSTDLGVYQKSSLEVDVDKTKKALIDFYKNYNNLYNSEKKYLNEIKPDFIISDSSSFPFLLAKELKIPAYFIGNFTWDF
;
A
#
# COMPACT_ATOMS: atom_id res chain seq x y z
N MET A 1 -0.98 0.45 19.85
CA MET A 1 -0.76 -0.50 18.74
C MET A 1 -0.55 0.33 17.48
N LYS A 2 0.47 0.01 16.70
CA LYS A 2 0.86 0.70 15.48
C LYS A 2 0.78 -0.27 14.31
N ILE A 3 0.05 0.10 13.28
CA ILE A 3 -0.06 -0.70 12.07
C ILE A 3 0.40 0.12 10.87
N VAL A 4 1.13 -0.50 9.95
CA VAL A 4 1.39 0.12 8.64
C VAL A 4 0.48 -0.54 7.61
N TYR A 5 -0.34 0.26 6.95
CA TYR A 5 -1.32 -0.20 5.97
C TYR A 5 -0.90 0.29 4.58
N TYR A 6 -0.44 -0.63 3.75
CA TYR A 6 -0.09 -0.35 2.36
C TYR A 6 -1.33 -0.53 1.48
N VAL A 7 -1.71 0.51 0.75
CA VAL A 7 -2.84 0.48 -0.19
C VAL A 7 -2.33 0.85 -1.57
N SER A 8 -2.56 -0.05 -2.52
CA SER A 8 -2.24 0.14 -3.94
C SER A 8 -2.76 1.48 -4.48
N GLY A 9 -1.96 2.11 -5.34
CA GLY A 9 -2.34 3.33 -6.07
C GLY A 9 -3.28 3.09 -7.27
N HIS A 10 -3.53 1.83 -7.63
CA HIS A 10 -4.25 1.47 -8.86
C HIS A 10 -5.75 1.71 -8.75
N GLY A 11 -6.19 2.89 -9.18
CA GLY A 11 -7.58 3.32 -9.09
C GLY A 11 -8.04 3.60 -7.65
N PHE A 12 -9.31 3.97 -7.51
CA PHE A 12 -9.90 4.26 -6.19
C PHE A 12 -10.47 3.02 -5.49
N GLY A 13 -10.61 1.89 -6.20
CA GLY A 13 -11.20 0.67 -5.64
C GLY A 13 -10.46 0.13 -4.41
N HIS A 14 -9.13 0.17 -4.40
CA HIS A 14 -8.32 -0.29 -3.27
C HIS A 14 -8.49 0.60 -2.04
N ILE A 15 -8.49 1.92 -2.20
CA ILE A 15 -8.68 2.81 -1.05
C ILE A 15 -10.12 2.77 -0.53
N SER A 16 -11.11 2.70 -1.43
CA SER A 16 -12.53 2.60 -1.04
C SER A 16 -12.83 1.33 -0.23
N ARG A 17 -12.17 0.20 -0.51
CA ARG A 17 -12.36 -1.05 0.27
C ARG A 17 -11.49 -1.13 1.53
N SER A 18 -10.28 -0.56 1.48
CA SER A 18 -9.39 -0.55 2.64
C SER A 18 -9.84 0.45 3.71
N TYR A 19 -10.49 1.55 3.31
CA TYR A 19 -10.84 2.61 4.26
C TYR A 19 -11.80 2.17 5.38
N PRO A 20 -12.88 1.41 5.14
CA PRO A 20 -13.71 0.89 6.23
C PRO A 20 -12.92 0.07 7.27
N ILE A 21 -11.94 -0.73 6.82
CA ILE A 21 -11.05 -1.50 7.71
C ILE A 21 -10.16 -0.54 8.52
N ILE A 22 -9.59 0.47 7.87
CA ILE A 22 -8.80 1.52 8.52
C ILE A 22 -9.65 2.25 9.57
N GLN A 23 -10.90 2.60 9.25
CA GLN A 23 -11.81 3.26 10.18
C GLN A 23 -12.06 2.43 11.45
N GLU A 24 -12.23 1.11 11.31
CA GLU A 24 -12.38 0.22 12.47
C GLU A 24 -11.15 0.23 13.38
N PHE A 25 -9.95 0.25 12.80
CA PHE A 25 -8.71 0.42 13.59
C PHE A 25 -8.65 1.79 14.27
N LEU A 26 -8.99 2.85 13.55
CA LEU A 26 -8.98 4.21 14.10
C LEU A 26 -9.98 4.38 15.25
N ASN A 27 -11.17 3.81 15.13
CA ASN A 27 -12.22 3.80 16.18
C ASN A 27 -11.74 3.11 17.46
N ARG A 28 -10.92 2.05 17.31
CA ARG A 28 -10.27 1.32 18.41
C ARG A 28 -8.99 2.00 18.93
N LYS A 29 -8.74 3.26 18.53
CA LYS A 29 -7.58 4.07 18.96
C LYS A 29 -6.23 3.45 18.57
N VAL A 30 -6.19 2.71 17.47
CA VAL A 30 -4.95 2.21 16.85
C VAL A 30 -4.31 3.34 16.05
N GLU A 31 -2.99 3.44 16.09
CA GLU A 31 -2.23 4.34 15.21
C GLU A 31 -2.07 3.65 13.85
N VAL A 32 -2.63 4.27 12.80
CA VAL A 32 -2.58 3.74 11.44
C VAL A 32 -1.64 4.59 10.60
N PHE A 33 -0.59 3.96 10.09
CA PHE A 33 0.36 4.55 9.14
C PHE A 33 -0.01 4.09 7.74
N LEU A 34 -0.81 4.88 7.02
CA LEU A 34 -1.29 4.58 5.69
C LEU A 34 -0.25 4.98 4.64
N VAL A 35 0.20 4.02 3.84
CA VAL A 35 1.08 4.24 2.68
C VAL A 35 0.28 4.07 1.40
N THR A 36 0.08 5.17 0.66
CA THR A 36 -0.71 5.16 -0.58
C THR A 36 -0.41 6.39 -1.44
N GLU A 37 -0.49 6.28 -2.77
CA GLU A 37 -0.46 7.43 -3.69
C GLU A 37 -1.79 8.19 -3.75
N ARG A 38 -2.84 7.69 -3.08
CA ARG A 38 -4.18 8.29 -3.11
C ARG A 38 -4.46 9.00 -1.79
N LYS A 39 -3.92 10.21 -1.60
CA LYS A 39 -4.17 11.01 -0.39
C LYS A 39 -5.52 11.75 -0.41
N GLY A 40 -6.04 12.09 -1.59
CA GLY A 40 -7.22 12.94 -1.78
C GLY A 40 -8.58 12.25 -1.61
N PHE A 41 -8.67 11.15 -0.86
CA PHE A 41 -9.93 10.42 -0.64
C PHE A 41 -10.66 10.81 0.66
N LEU A 42 -10.02 11.62 1.51
CA LEU A 42 -10.57 12.07 2.79
C LEU A 42 -10.71 13.58 2.84
N ASP A 43 -11.85 14.05 3.34
CA ASP A 43 -12.11 15.46 3.62
C ASP A 43 -11.42 15.94 4.90
N SER A 44 -11.18 15.03 5.85
CA SER A 44 -10.42 15.30 7.08
C SER A 44 -9.59 14.08 7.49
N ILE A 45 -8.44 14.33 8.13
CA ILE A 45 -7.51 13.29 8.57
C ILE A 45 -7.64 13.15 10.10
N PRO A 46 -8.08 11.99 10.62
CA PRO A 46 -8.09 11.71 12.05
C PRO A 46 -6.69 11.81 12.67
N GLU A 47 -6.60 12.23 13.93
CA GLU A 47 -5.30 12.44 14.62
C GLU A 47 -4.41 11.19 14.67
N ASN A 48 -5.02 10.00 14.69
CA ASN A 48 -4.32 8.71 14.70
C ASN A 48 -4.14 8.08 13.31
N LEU A 49 -4.35 8.86 12.24
CA LEU A 49 -4.08 8.46 10.85
C LEU A 49 -2.90 9.26 10.29
N PHE A 50 -1.81 8.58 9.97
CA PHE A 50 -0.60 9.16 9.40
C PHE A 50 -0.47 8.72 7.93
N ILE A 51 -0.61 9.64 6.99
CA ILE A 51 -0.60 9.32 5.56
C ILE A 51 0.79 9.62 4.97
N ARG A 52 1.37 8.63 4.29
CA ARG A 52 2.60 8.75 3.53
C ARG A 52 2.34 8.45 2.06
N GLU A 53 2.70 9.41 1.21
CA GLU A 53 2.42 9.35 -0.23
C GLU A 53 3.56 8.66 -1.00
N VAL A 54 3.46 7.35 -1.16
CA VAL A 54 4.46 6.52 -1.83
C VAL A 54 3.79 5.38 -2.60
N SER A 55 4.23 5.15 -3.85
CA SER A 55 3.90 3.95 -4.60
C SER A 55 4.74 2.77 -4.12
N THR A 56 4.08 1.68 -3.74
CA THR A 56 4.77 0.42 -3.42
C THR A 56 4.45 -0.69 -4.41
N ASP A 57 3.58 -0.44 -5.38
CA ASP A 57 3.21 -1.43 -6.38
C ASP A 57 2.99 -0.81 -7.76
N LEU A 58 3.03 -1.70 -8.74
CA LEU A 58 2.77 -1.37 -10.13
C LEU A 58 1.79 -2.40 -10.71
N GLY A 59 0.52 -2.06 -10.68
CA GLY A 59 -0.54 -2.59 -11.52
C GLY A 59 -0.41 -2.11 -12.96
N VAL A 60 -1.53 -2.06 -13.66
CA VAL A 60 -1.56 -1.86 -15.12
C VAL A 60 -2.01 -0.46 -15.48
N TYR A 61 -1.34 0.14 -16.46
CA TYR A 61 -1.88 1.32 -17.10
C TYR A 61 -2.89 0.90 -18.15
N GLN A 62 -3.98 1.65 -18.22
CA GLN A 62 -5.08 1.36 -19.13
C GLN A 62 -5.34 2.57 -20.04
N LYS A 63 -5.65 2.31 -21.31
CA LYS A 63 -6.13 3.34 -22.24
C LYS A 63 -7.65 3.56 -22.08
N SER A 64 -8.36 2.52 -21.65
CA SER A 64 -9.81 2.51 -21.38
C SER A 64 -10.13 1.47 -20.29
N SER A 65 -11.39 1.36 -19.86
CA SER A 65 -11.80 0.37 -18.85
C SER A 65 -11.52 -1.08 -19.23
N LEU A 66 -11.29 -1.39 -20.52
CA LEU A 66 -11.09 -2.74 -21.04
C LEU A 66 -9.73 -2.94 -21.74
N GLU A 67 -9.00 -1.87 -22.06
CA GLU A 67 -7.74 -1.95 -22.83
C GLU A 67 -6.53 -1.57 -21.97
N VAL A 68 -5.59 -2.50 -21.84
CA VAL A 68 -4.29 -2.27 -21.18
C VAL A 68 -3.34 -1.54 -22.13
N ASP A 69 -2.71 -0.50 -21.62
CA ASP A 69 -1.58 0.16 -22.27
C ASP A 69 -0.28 -0.60 -21.93
N VAL A 70 0.05 -1.57 -22.78
CA VAL A 70 1.21 -2.45 -22.58
C VAL A 70 2.52 -1.67 -22.59
N ASP A 71 2.68 -0.73 -23.51
CA ASP A 71 3.92 0.05 -23.64
C ASP A 71 4.14 0.97 -22.43
N LYS A 72 3.08 1.63 -21.96
CA LYS A 72 3.13 2.46 -20.75
C LYS A 72 3.37 1.62 -19.51
N THR A 73 2.71 0.47 -19.39
CA THR A 73 2.92 -0.47 -18.28
C THR A 73 4.36 -0.98 -18.25
N LYS A 74 4.91 -1.36 -19.41
CA LYS A 74 6.32 -1.78 -19.54
C LYS A 74 7.29 -0.68 -19.12
N LYS A 75 7.08 0.55 -19.61
CA LYS A 75 7.92 1.69 -19.23
C LYS A 75 7.90 1.94 -17.73
N ALA A 76 6.70 1.95 -17.14
CA ALA A 76 6.53 2.19 -15.72
C ALA A 76 7.17 1.07 -14.88
N LEU A 77 7.07 -0.19 -15.32
CA LEU A 77 7.74 -1.32 -14.67
C LEU A 77 9.27 -1.16 -14.69
N ILE A 78 9.85 -0.76 -15.84
CA ILE A 78 11.29 -0.48 -15.95
C ILE A 78 11.70 0.63 -14.97
N ASP A 79 10.93 1.71 -14.90
CA ASP A 79 11.24 2.85 -14.03
C ASP A 79 11.08 2.50 -12.55
N PHE A 80 10.07 1.68 -12.19
CA PHE A 80 9.92 1.11 -10.84
C PHE A 80 11.16 0.30 -10.45
N TYR A 81 11.65 -0.59 -11.33
CA TYR A 81 12.84 -1.40 -11.03
C TYR A 81 14.13 -0.58 -10.96
N LYS A 82 14.27 0.49 -11.75
CA LYS A 82 15.40 1.43 -11.60
C LYS A 82 15.41 2.09 -10.22
N ASN A 83 14.23 2.40 -9.67
CA ASN A 83 14.10 3.02 -8.35
C ASN A 83 13.97 2.00 -7.19
N TYR A 84 13.96 0.70 -7.49
CA TYR A 84 13.64 -0.35 -6.53
C TYR A 84 14.50 -0.27 -5.26
N ASN A 85 15.82 -0.14 -5.40
CA ASN A 85 16.74 -0.11 -4.25
C ASN A 85 16.51 1.14 -3.38
N ASN A 86 16.18 2.28 -3.98
CA ASN A 86 15.88 3.49 -3.23
C ASN A 86 14.57 3.34 -2.46
N LEU A 87 13.52 2.85 -3.13
CA LEU A 87 12.24 2.57 -2.50
C LEU A 87 12.44 1.58 -1.34
N TYR A 88 13.16 0.48 -1.59
CA TYR A 88 13.45 -0.56 -0.59
C TYR A 88 14.14 0.00 0.64
N ASN A 89 15.22 0.76 0.47
CA ASN A 89 15.95 1.35 1.58
C ASN A 89 15.10 2.39 2.32
N SER A 90 14.30 3.18 1.61
CA SER A 90 13.42 4.18 2.22
C SER A 90 12.29 3.54 3.05
N GLU A 91 11.63 2.52 2.52
CA GLU A 91 10.58 1.78 3.23
C GLU A 91 11.16 0.98 4.40
N LYS A 92 12.32 0.36 4.22
CA LYS A 92 13.00 -0.35 5.30
C LYS A 92 13.34 0.60 6.46
N LYS A 93 13.84 1.80 6.16
CA LYS A 93 14.10 2.82 7.17
C LYS A 93 12.79 3.23 7.86
N TYR A 94 11.75 3.52 7.09
CA TYR A 94 10.43 3.90 7.59
C TYR A 94 9.84 2.86 8.56
N LEU A 95 9.88 1.57 8.20
CA LEU A 95 9.41 0.48 9.06
C LEU A 95 10.24 0.33 10.34
N ASN A 96 11.56 0.54 10.27
CA ASN A 96 12.43 0.52 11.46
C ASN A 96 12.19 1.71 12.41
N GLU A 97 11.77 2.86 11.89
CA GLU A 97 11.41 4.04 12.69
C GLU A 97 10.06 3.85 13.37
N ILE A 98 9.06 3.34 12.65
CA ILE A 98 7.71 3.14 13.19
C ILE A 98 7.67 1.97 14.17
N LYS A 99 8.37 0.88 13.85
CA LYS A 99 8.31 -0.42 14.55
C LYS A 99 6.87 -0.91 14.71
N PRO A 100 6.15 -1.16 13.60
CA PRO A 100 4.75 -1.56 13.67
C PRO A 100 4.61 -2.96 14.28
N ASP A 101 3.47 -3.20 14.95
CA ASP A 101 3.10 -4.50 15.49
C ASP A 101 2.85 -5.52 14.36
N PHE A 102 2.31 -5.03 13.22
CA PHE A 102 2.17 -5.78 11.98
C PHE A 102 1.93 -4.82 10.80
N ILE A 103 2.07 -5.35 9.58
CA ILE A 103 1.67 -4.66 8.36
C ILE A 103 0.43 -5.30 7.74
N ILE A 104 -0.36 -4.48 7.06
CA ILE A 104 -1.42 -4.92 6.16
C ILE A 104 -1.07 -4.42 4.76
N SER A 105 -1.23 -5.26 3.74
CA SER A 105 -1.09 -4.84 2.35
C SER A 105 -2.31 -5.23 1.54
N ASP A 106 -2.95 -4.22 0.94
CA ASP A 106 -3.99 -4.40 -0.06
C ASP A 106 -3.34 -4.52 -1.44
N SER A 107 -3.20 -5.76 -1.91
CA SER A 107 -2.72 -6.15 -3.25
C SER A 107 -1.29 -5.74 -3.64
N SER A 108 -0.61 -4.90 -2.85
CA SER A 108 0.80 -4.55 -3.08
C SER A 108 1.71 -5.68 -2.58
N SER A 109 2.56 -6.23 -3.45
CA SER A 109 3.45 -7.35 -3.12
C SER A 109 4.75 -6.90 -2.43
N PHE A 110 5.20 -5.67 -2.70
CA PHE A 110 6.47 -5.13 -2.21
C PHE A 110 6.61 -5.09 -0.68
N PRO A 111 5.58 -4.70 0.11
CA PRO A 111 5.67 -4.66 1.57
C PRO A 111 5.97 -6.02 2.22
N PHE A 112 5.55 -7.13 1.59
CA PHE A 112 5.81 -8.47 2.13
C PHE A 112 7.29 -8.86 2.08
N LEU A 113 8.05 -8.33 1.12
CA LEU A 113 9.50 -8.54 1.05
C LEU A 113 10.18 -7.91 2.27
N LEU A 114 9.78 -6.68 2.61
CA LEU A 114 10.28 -5.96 3.78
C LEU A 114 9.85 -6.62 5.08
N ALA A 115 8.58 -7.05 5.17
CA ALA A 115 8.07 -7.74 6.35
C ALA A 115 8.84 -9.04 6.62
N LYS A 116 9.16 -9.81 5.56
CA LYS A 116 9.98 -11.03 5.67
C LYS A 116 11.38 -10.71 6.19
N GLU A 117 12.04 -9.68 5.66
CA GLU A 117 13.39 -9.29 6.11
C GLU A 117 13.38 -8.79 7.56
N LEU A 118 12.43 -7.92 7.90
CA LEU A 118 12.33 -7.28 9.21
C LEU A 118 11.62 -8.14 10.27
N LYS A 119 11.14 -9.33 9.89
CA LYS A 119 10.39 -10.26 10.75
C LYS A 119 9.13 -9.63 11.36
N ILE A 120 8.42 -8.83 10.57
CA ILE A 120 7.17 -8.19 10.97
C ILE A 120 6.00 -9.07 10.48
N PRO A 121 5.00 -9.39 11.31
CA PRO A 121 3.80 -10.08 10.85
C PRO A 121 3.13 -9.28 9.72
N ALA A 122 2.66 -9.96 8.67
CA ALA A 122 2.07 -9.32 7.51
C ALA A 122 0.77 -10.00 7.09
N TYR A 123 -0.24 -9.18 6.81
CA TYR A 123 -1.56 -9.64 6.38
C TYR A 123 -1.88 -9.12 4.99
N PHE A 124 -2.44 -9.99 4.15
CA PHE A 124 -2.88 -9.65 2.81
C PHE A 124 -4.37 -9.36 2.79
N ILE A 125 -4.76 -8.27 2.13
CA ILE A 125 -6.14 -7.95 1.80
C ILE A 125 -6.31 -8.17 0.30
N GLY A 126 -7.13 -9.16 -0.04
CA GLY A 126 -7.54 -9.46 -1.40
C GLY A 126 -9.02 -9.17 -1.63
N ASN A 127 -9.38 -8.95 -2.89
CA ASN A 127 -10.77 -8.87 -3.35
C ASN A 127 -11.18 -10.07 -4.20
N PHE A 128 -10.36 -11.10 -4.18
CA PHE A 128 -10.55 -12.33 -4.91
C PHE A 128 -10.21 -13.48 -3.98
N THR A 129 -10.93 -14.56 -4.15
CA THR A 129 -10.63 -15.86 -3.59
C THR A 129 -9.80 -16.66 -4.59
N TRP A 130 -9.12 -17.70 -4.13
CA TRP A 130 -8.24 -18.56 -4.95
C TRP A 130 -8.94 -19.86 -5.35
N ASP A 131 -10.23 -19.76 -5.65
CA ASP A 131 -11.15 -20.87 -5.89
C ASP A 131 -11.25 -21.30 -7.37
N PHE A 132 -10.27 -20.91 -8.20
CA PHE A 132 -10.19 -21.24 -9.62
C PHE A 132 -8.76 -21.51 -10.10
#